data_AF-A0A7G2IW81-F1
#
_entry.id   AF-A0A7G2IW81-F1
#
_cell.length_a   1.000
_cell.length_b   1.000
_cell.length_c   1.000
_cell.angle_alpha   90.00
_cell.angle_beta   90.00
_cell.angle_gamma   90.00
#
_symmetry.space_group_name_H-M   'P 1'
#
loop_
_entity.id
_entity.type
_entity.pdbx_description
1 polymer ?
#
loop_
_entity_poly.entity_id
_entity_poly.type
_entity_poly.pdbx_seq_one_letter_code
_entity_poly.pdbx_strand_id
1 'polypeptide(L)'
;MMSISRNSAIAGYDRLLDEGYILTRKGSGTYVSHNIPDRSISNSYPEMALGDVVSPDEQVHSRNNPVRDLWSNEYEGRGMNRLFAVGVGCTDLFPHALWGKLLQRVWRQSRHQLGAHTHPCGYLPLRKAVCRYIKTTRGVNCNEDQIIIVNGIQQALNITARALLSAGNDVWLDDPGYKAPAEPSCLLVLW
;
A
#
# COMPACT_ATOMS: atom_id res chain seq x y z
N MET A 1 -12.12 -22.66 -14.03
CA MET A 1 -12.67 -23.07 -12.72
C MET A 1 -11.78 -22.48 -11.64
N MET A 2 -12.36 -21.79 -10.65
CA MET A 2 -11.59 -21.15 -9.58
C MET A 2 -10.84 -22.22 -8.76
N SER A 3 -9.54 -22.04 -8.51
CA SER A 3 -8.71 -22.93 -7.69
C SER A 3 -9.00 -22.76 -6.19
N ILE A 4 -10.26 -22.89 -5.78
CA ILE A 4 -10.70 -22.76 -4.39
C ILE A 4 -11.28 -24.07 -3.86
N SER A 5 -11.23 -24.25 -2.54
CA SER A 5 -11.82 -25.42 -1.89
C SER A 5 -13.34 -25.45 -2.08
N ARG A 6 -13.91 -26.65 -2.27
CA ARG A 6 -15.37 -26.83 -2.40
C ARG A 6 -16.12 -26.23 -1.22
N ASN A 7 -15.61 -26.41 0.00
CA ASN A 7 -16.26 -25.92 1.22
C ASN A 7 -16.32 -24.39 1.25
N SER A 8 -15.29 -23.72 0.74
CA SER A 8 -15.27 -22.26 0.62
C SER A 8 -16.31 -21.75 -0.38
N ALA A 9 -16.48 -22.45 -1.50
CA ALA A 9 -17.52 -22.10 -2.48
C ALA A 9 -18.91 -22.28 -1.90
N ILE A 10 -19.18 -23.40 -1.22
CA ILE A 10 -20.46 -23.68 -0.56
C ILE A 10 -20.78 -22.60 0.49
N ALA A 11 -19.83 -22.27 1.36
CA ALA A 11 -20.02 -21.22 2.37
C ALA A 11 -20.34 -19.85 1.74
N GLY A 12 -19.77 -19.54 0.57
CA GLY A 12 -20.12 -18.34 -0.19
C GLY A 12 -21.54 -18.38 -0.75
N TYR A 13 -21.96 -19.53 -1.29
CA TYR A 13 -23.34 -19.71 -1.78
C TYR A 13 -24.38 -19.64 -0.66
N ASP A 14 -24.10 -20.25 0.50
CA ASP A 14 -24.99 -20.20 1.66
C ASP A 14 -25.19 -18.75 2.13
N ARG A 15 -24.09 -17.97 2.17
CA ARG A 15 -24.17 -16.55 2.53
C ARG A 15 -24.98 -15.72 1.53
N LEU A 16 -24.80 -15.95 0.23
CA LEU A 16 -25.57 -15.26 -0.80
C LEU A 16 -27.06 -15.65 -0.78
N LEU A 17 -27.38 -16.88 -0.35
CA LEU A 17 -28.76 -17.32 -0.11
C LEU A 17 -29.37 -16.59 1.10
N ASP A 18 -28.65 -16.54 2.22
CA ASP A 18 -29.08 -15.87 3.45
C ASP A 18 -29.30 -14.38 3.25
N GLU A 19 -28.42 -13.73 2.49
CA GLU A 19 -28.53 -12.31 2.15
C GLU A 19 -29.57 -12.03 1.05
N GLY A 20 -30.14 -13.06 0.40
CA GLY A 20 -31.21 -12.93 -0.58
C GLY A 20 -30.76 -12.56 -2.00
N TYR A 21 -29.47 -12.64 -2.29
CA TYR A 21 -28.91 -12.38 -3.63
C TYR A 21 -29.19 -13.51 -4.63
N ILE A 22 -29.38 -14.73 -4.14
CA ILE A 22 -29.67 -15.89 -4.96
C ILE A 22 -30.84 -16.70 -4.39
N LEU A 23 -31.47 -17.48 -5.25
CA LEU A 23 -32.64 -18.31 -4.95
C LEU A 23 -32.36 -19.72 -5.44
N THR A 24 -32.57 -20.71 -4.57
CA THR A 24 -32.46 -22.11 -4.97
C THR A 24 -33.84 -22.67 -5.27
N ARG A 25 -34.04 -23.16 -6.49
CA ARG A 25 -35.27 -23.88 -6.89
C ARG A 25 -35.01 -25.38 -6.80
N LYS A 26 -35.80 -26.08 -5.99
CA LYS A 26 -35.66 -27.53 -5.77
C LYS A 26 -35.72 -28.27 -7.12
N GLY A 27 -34.64 -28.97 -7.47
CA GLY A 27 -34.51 -29.72 -8.73
C GLY A 27 -34.07 -28.92 -9.96
N SER A 28 -33.89 -27.60 -9.85
CA SER A 28 -33.57 -26.71 -10.99
C SER A 28 -32.27 -25.92 -10.81
N GLY A 29 -31.65 -25.96 -9.62
CA GLY A 29 -30.39 -25.27 -9.32
C GLY A 29 -30.58 -23.90 -8.67
N THR A 30 -29.49 -23.12 -8.65
CA THR A 30 -29.40 -21.82 -7.98
C THR A 30 -29.41 -20.69 -9.01
N TYR A 31 -30.28 -19.71 -8.80
CA TYR A 31 -30.54 -18.59 -9.70
C TYR A 31 -30.29 -17.27 -8.99
N VAL A 32 -29.94 -16.22 -9.72
CA VAL A 32 -29.83 -14.86 -9.14
C VAL A 32 -31.23 -14.33 -8.82
N SER A 33 -31.40 -13.70 -7.65
CA SER A 33 -32.66 -13.08 -7.25
C SER A 33 -33.00 -11.91 -8.16
N HIS A 34 -34.29 -11.74 -8.49
CA HIS A 34 -34.76 -10.62 -9.32
C HIS A 34 -34.85 -9.32 -8.52
N ASN A 35 -34.96 -9.43 -7.19
CA ASN A 35 -34.96 -8.31 -6.27
C ASN A 35 -33.66 -8.34 -5.46
N ILE A 36 -32.72 -7.48 -5.85
CA ILE A 36 -31.42 -7.36 -5.20
C ILE A 36 -31.57 -6.42 -4.00
N PRO A 37 -31.31 -6.88 -2.76
CA PRO A 37 -31.54 -6.11 -1.54
C PRO A 37 -30.94 -4.70 -1.57
N ASP A 38 -29.71 -4.55 -2.09
CA ASP A 38 -29.01 -3.26 -2.21
C ASP A 38 -29.77 -2.22 -3.05
N ARG A 39 -30.56 -2.67 -4.03
CA ARG A 39 -31.33 -1.78 -4.90
C ARG A 39 -32.51 -1.13 -4.17
N SER A 40 -33.03 -1.79 -3.13
CA SER A 40 -34.08 -1.23 -2.26
C SER A 40 -33.55 -0.11 -1.34
N ILE A 41 -32.27 -0.19 -0.97
CA ILE A 41 -31.58 0.81 -0.14
C ILE A 41 -31.24 2.05 -0.98
N SER A 42 -30.92 1.86 -2.28
CA SER A 42 -30.61 2.95 -3.21
C SER A 42 -31.77 3.93 -3.45
N ASN A 43 -33.03 3.53 -3.21
CA ASN A 43 -34.20 4.40 -3.37
C ASN A 43 -34.35 5.46 -2.26
N SER A 44 -33.47 5.46 -1.26
CA SER A 44 -33.47 6.45 -0.16
C SER A 44 -32.58 7.67 -0.43
N TYR A 45 -31.85 7.68 -1.54
CA TYR A 45 -31.14 8.87 -2.01
C TYR A 45 -32.08 9.66 -2.91
N PRO A 46 -32.35 10.96 -2.63
CA PRO A 46 -33.13 11.77 -3.54
C PRO A 46 -32.48 11.73 -4.91
N GLU A 47 -33.31 11.42 -5.89
CA GLU A 47 -33.02 11.34 -7.32
C GLU A 47 -32.44 12.68 -7.79
N MET A 48 -31.14 12.88 -7.62
CA MET A 48 -30.40 13.85 -8.41
C MET A 48 -30.51 13.37 -9.84
N ALA A 49 -31.21 14.15 -10.65
CA ALA A 49 -31.44 13.93 -12.06
C ALA A 49 -30.21 13.32 -12.74
N LEU A 50 -30.45 12.25 -13.51
CA LEU A 50 -29.53 11.63 -14.45
C LEU A 50 -28.99 12.68 -15.43
N GLY A 51 -27.95 13.42 -15.02
CA GLY A 51 -26.91 13.87 -15.91
C GLY A 51 -26.08 12.65 -16.28
N ASP A 52 -25.70 12.57 -17.56
CA ASP A 52 -24.98 11.48 -18.21
C ASP A 52 -24.13 10.62 -17.26
N VAL A 53 -24.33 9.30 -17.33
CA VAL A 53 -23.50 8.31 -16.65
C VAL A 53 -22.12 8.35 -17.30
N VAL A 54 -21.28 9.24 -16.76
CA VAL A 54 -19.85 9.36 -17.04
C VAL A 54 -19.16 8.08 -16.58
N SER A 55 -18.36 7.48 -17.46
CA SER A 55 -17.64 6.23 -17.17
C SER A 55 -16.73 6.39 -15.93
N PRO A 56 -16.49 5.33 -15.12
CA PRO A 56 -15.64 5.41 -13.94
C PRO A 56 -14.20 5.90 -14.18
N ASP A 57 -13.74 5.94 -15.43
CA ASP A 57 -12.43 6.53 -15.81
C ASP A 57 -12.45 8.06 -15.93
N GLU A 58 -13.61 8.69 -16.10
CA GLU A 58 -13.74 10.12 -16.34
C GLU A 58 -13.93 10.94 -15.05
N GLN A 59 -14.33 10.32 -13.93
CA GLN A 59 -14.51 11.05 -12.65
C GLN A 59 -13.22 11.30 -11.85
N VAL A 60 -12.07 10.72 -12.27
CA VAL A 60 -10.74 11.13 -11.75
C VAL A 60 -10.23 12.39 -12.47
N HIS A 61 -10.95 12.91 -13.45
CA HIS A 61 -10.55 14.09 -14.21
C HIS A 61 -11.16 15.36 -13.62
N SER A 62 -10.83 15.65 -12.35
CA SER A 62 -10.64 17.05 -12.01
C SER A 62 -9.45 17.51 -12.85
N ARG A 63 -9.74 18.29 -13.91
CA ARG A 63 -8.78 19.07 -14.70
C ARG A 63 -7.90 20.00 -13.85
N ASN A 64 -8.14 20.05 -12.54
CA ASN A 64 -7.42 20.83 -11.54
C ASN A 64 -6.83 19.94 -10.43
N ASN A 65 -6.40 18.71 -10.74
CA ASN A 65 -5.52 18.00 -9.82
C ASN A 65 -4.06 18.23 -10.25
N PRO A 66 -3.39 19.29 -9.76
CA PRO A 66 -1.98 19.54 -10.07
C PRO A 66 -1.05 18.40 -9.61
N VAL A 67 -1.55 17.46 -8.80
CA VAL A 67 -0.83 16.24 -8.43
C VAL A 67 -0.87 15.19 -9.55
N ARG A 68 -1.84 15.24 -10.46
CA ARG A 68 -1.94 14.27 -11.56
C ARG A 68 -0.80 14.44 -12.54
N ASP A 69 -0.45 15.66 -12.96
CA ASP A 69 0.68 15.91 -13.87
C ASP A 69 2.04 15.55 -13.23
N LEU A 70 2.12 15.61 -11.89
CA LEU A 70 3.28 15.12 -11.14
C LEU A 70 3.35 13.59 -11.10
N TRP A 71 2.22 12.90 -10.98
CA TRP A 71 2.15 11.44 -10.94
C TRP A 71 2.17 10.78 -12.33
N SER A 72 1.61 11.40 -13.37
CA SER A 72 1.54 10.84 -14.73
C SER A 72 2.88 10.88 -15.45
N ASN A 73 3.71 11.90 -15.19
CA ASN A 73 5.03 12.04 -15.82
C ASN A 73 6.06 10.98 -15.39
N GLU A 74 5.84 10.24 -14.30
CA GLU A 74 6.74 9.15 -13.89
C GLU A 74 6.46 7.82 -14.63
N TYR A 75 5.25 7.65 -15.20
CA TYR A 75 4.81 6.35 -15.72
C TYR A 75 4.73 6.26 -17.26
N GLU A 76 4.86 7.37 -17.99
CA GLU A 76 4.98 7.37 -19.46
C GLU A 76 6.39 6.97 -19.91
N GLY A 77 6.77 5.73 -19.61
CA GLY A 77 8.06 5.15 -19.98
C GLY A 77 8.02 3.64 -20.17
N ARG A 78 6.85 3.04 -20.43
CA ARG A 78 6.73 1.61 -20.75
C ARG A 78 7.15 1.31 -22.19
N GLY A 79 8.38 1.65 -22.53
CA GLY A 79 9.07 1.21 -23.74
C GLY A 79 10.34 0.44 -23.37
N MET A 80 10.18 -0.85 -23.04
CA MET A 80 11.15 -1.98 -23.02
C MET A 80 12.63 -1.78 -22.62
N ASN A 81 13.10 -0.61 -22.15
CA ASN A 81 14.52 -0.39 -21.89
C ASN A 81 14.76 0.11 -20.47
N ARG A 82 14.82 -0.84 -19.54
CA ARG A 82 15.04 -0.64 -18.09
C ARG A 82 16.48 -0.28 -17.71
N LEU A 83 17.36 -0.07 -18.68
CA LEU A 83 18.81 0.13 -18.45
C LEU A 83 19.13 1.38 -17.63
N PHE A 84 18.23 2.36 -17.57
CA PHE A 84 18.40 3.60 -16.78
C PHE A 84 17.18 3.94 -15.92
N ALA A 85 16.43 2.91 -15.47
CA ALA A 85 15.28 3.13 -14.60
C ALA A 85 15.73 3.62 -13.21
N VAL A 86 15.44 4.90 -12.90
CA VAL A 86 15.69 5.48 -11.58
C VAL A 86 14.84 4.73 -10.53
N GLY A 87 15.45 4.38 -9.40
CA GLY A 87 14.77 3.70 -8.30
C GLY A 87 14.69 2.17 -8.40
N VAL A 88 15.17 1.56 -9.49
CA VAL A 88 15.31 0.10 -9.59
C VAL A 88 16.78 -0.28 -9.42
N GLY A 89 17.12 -0.96 -8.32
CA GLY A 89 18.47 -1.48 -8.10
C GLY A 89 18.80 -2.65 -9.04
N CYS A 90 20.08 -3.05 -9.09
CA CYS A 90 20.54 -4.23 -9.86
C CYS A 90 19.96 -5.54 -9.31
N THR A 91 18.73 -5.88 -9.74
CA THR A 91 18.02 -7.09 -9.30
C THR A 91 18.71 -8.38 -9.73
N ASP A 92 19.44 -8.33 -10.84
CA ASP A 92 20.25 -9.42 -11.40
C ASP A 92 21.46 -9.78 -10.53
N LEU A 93 22.04 -8.79 -9.83
CA LEU A 93 23.17 -8.99 -8.92
C LEU A 93 22.73 -9.38 -7.50
N PHE A 94 21.43 -9.39 -7.21
CA PHE A 94 20.96 -9.73 -5.87
C PHE A 94 21.25 -11.21 -5.55
N PRO A 95 21.88 -11.53 -4.40
CA PRO A 95 22.30 -12.90 -4.10
C PRO A 95 21.13 -13.75 -3.59
N HIS A 96 20.16 -14.03 -4.47
CA HIS A 96 18.90 -14.74 -4.17
C HIS A 96 19.13 -16.08 -3.45
N ALA A 97 20.11 -16.88 -3.89
CA ALA A 97 20.40 -18.18 -3.31
C ALA A 97 20.93 -18.08 -1.87
N LEU A 98 21.79 -17.11 -1.58
CA LEU A 98 22.29 -16.87 -0.23
C LEU A 98 21.17 -16.33 0.66
N TRP A 99 20.38 -15.38 0.16
CA TRP A 99 19.25 -14.81 0.88
C TRP A 99 18.24 -15.89 1.29
N GLY A 100 17.88 -16.79 0.38
CA GLY A 100 17.00 -17.92 0.68
C GLY A 100 17.53 -18.84 1.78
N LYS A 101 18.83 -19.17 1.74
CA LYS A 101 19.48 -19.99 2.80
C LYS A 101 19.42 -19.30 4.17
N LEU A 102 19.66 -17.99 4.23
CA LEU A 102 19.60 -17.21 5.46
C LEU A 102 18.16 -17.13 5.99
N LEU A 103 17.20 -16.84 5.12
CA LEU A 103 15.79 -16.78 5.48
C LEU A 103 15.30 -18.11 6.06
N GLN A 104 15.64 -19.23 5.41
CA GLN A 104 15.28 -20.55 5.90
C GLN A 104 15.90 -20.86 7.28
N ARG A 105 17.16 -20.46 7.49
CA ARG A 105 17.84 -20.63 8.78
C ARG A 105 17.15 -19.83 9.89
N VAL A 106 16.87 -18.55 9.66
CA VAL A 106 16.19 -17.68 10.62
C VAL A 106 14.78 -18.20 10.91
N TRP A 107 14.03 -18.60 9.89
CA TRP A 107 12.69 -19.17 10.06
C TRP A 107 12.68 -20.39 10.98
N ARG A 108 13.65 -21.31 10.81
CA ARG A 108 13.78 -22.52 11.64
C ARG A 108 14.17 -22.19 13.10
N GLN A 109 15.00 -21.17 13.31
CA GLN A 109 15.55 -20.83 14.63
C GLN A 109 14.67 -19.88 15.43
N SER A 110 13.93 -18.99 14.77
CA SER A 110 13.20 -17.89 15.40
C SER A 110 11.68 -18.07 15.40
N ARG A 111 11.19 -19.30 15.14
CA ARG A 111 9.75 -19.62 15.04
C ARG A 111 8.90 -19.07 16.20
N HIS A 112 9.44 -19.11 17.41
CA HIS A 112 8.74 -18.69 18.64
C HIS A 112 8.88 -17.19 18.92
N GLN A 113 9.95 -16.55 18.42
CA GLN A 113 10.24 -15.15 18.67
C GLN A 113 9.59 -14.22 17.64
N LEU A 114 9.47 -14.66 16.38
CA LEU A 114 8.83 -13.88 15.32
C LEU A 114 7.29 -13.84 15.45
N GLY A 115 6.69 -14.86 16.08
CA GLY A 115 5.25 -14.92 16.33
C GLY A 115 4.80 -14.17 17.59
N ALA A 116 5.74 -13.71 18.42
CA ALA A 116 5.42 -12.92 19.61
C ALA A 116 5.16 -11.46 19.24
N HIS A 117 4.33 -10.78 20.04
CA HIS A 117 4.05 -9.36 19.88
C HIS A 117 5.37 -8.58 19.80
N THR A 118 5.61 -7.95 18.65
CA THR A 118 6.86 -7.23 18.38
C THR A 118 6.73 -5.80 18.89
N HIS A 119 7.81 -5.28 19.49
CA HIS A 119 7.91 -3.90 19.93
C HIS A 119 7.47 -2.92 18.81
N PRO A 120 6.80 -1.78 19.11
CA PRO A 120 6.32 -0.84 18.09
C PRO A 120 7.41 -0.33 17.13
N CYS A 121 8.63 -0.16 17.64
CA CYS A 121 9.80 0.23 16.84
C CYS A 121 10.41 -0.91 15.99
N GLY A 122 9.88 -2.13 16.10
CA GLY A 122 10.34 -3.31 15.36
C GLY A 122 11.24 -4.26 16.17
N TYR A 123 11.67 -5.32 15.49
CA TYR A 123 12.39 -6.45 16.08
C TYR A 123 13.77 -6.04 16.63
N LEU A 124 13.99 -6.24 17.94
CA LEU A 124 15.19 -5.74 18.64
C LEU A 124 16.51 -6.26 18.03
N PRO A 125 16.68 -7.55 17.70
CA PRO A 125 17.91 -8.02 17.05
C PRO A 125 18.19 -7.33 15.71
N LEU A 126 17.15 -7.00 14.95
CA LEU A 126 17.30 -6.22 13.72
C LEU A 126 17.74 -4.78 14.02
N ARG A 127 17.12 -4.11 14.99
CA ARG A 127 17.53 -2.75 15.42
C ARG A 127 19.00 -2.72 15.83
N LYS A 128 19.46 -3.69 16.63
CA LYS A 128 20.88 -3.82 17.03
C LYS A 128 21.82 -4.03 15.83
N ALA A 129 21.43 -4.87 14.87
CA ALA A 129 22.21 -5.10 13.66
C ALA A 129 22.32 -3.83 12.80
N VAL A 130 21.21 -3.12 12.61
CA VAL A 130 21.17 -1.84 11.89
C VAL A 130 22.03 -0.79 12.60
N CYS A 131 21.88 -0.62 13.91
CA CYS A 131 22.68 0.29 14.73
C CYS A 131 24.19 0.09 14.50
N ARG A 132 24.66 -1.16 14.62
CA ARG A 132 26.07 -1.51 14.37
C ARG A 132 26.50 -1.16 12.95
N TYR A 133 25.66 -1.49 11.97
CA TYR A 133 25.95 -1.25 10.55
C TYR A 133 26.08 0.24 10.24
N ILE A 134 25.12 1.07 10.67
CA ILE A 134 25.15 2.51 10.41
C ILE A 134 26.20 3.23 11.23
N LYS A 135 26.55 2.73 12.43
CA LYS A 135 27.68 3.28 13.18
C LYS A 135 29.01 3.06 12.44
N THR A 136 29.19 1.87 11.87
CA THR A 136 30.43 1.48 11.18
C THR A 136 30.56 2.12 9.79
N THR A 137 29.48 2.18 9.02
CA THR A 137 29.50 2.69 7.64
C THR A 137 29.22 4.19 7.55
N ARG A 138 28.33 4.67 8.44
CA ARG A 138 27.78 6.02 8.61
C ARG A 138 28.58 7.00 9.46
N GLY A 139 29.29 6.46 10.47
CA GLY A 139 29.70 7.23 11.64
C GLY A 139 28.52 7.71 12.51
N VAL A 140 27.30 7.17 12.31
CA VAL A 140 26.11 7.63 13.04
C VAL A 140 26.18 7.15 14.49
N ASN A 141 26.14 8.10 15.44
CA ASN A 141 26.10 7.80 16.86
C ASN A 141 24.66 7.68 17.36
N CYS A 142 24.15 6.45 17.40
CA CYS A 142 22.82 6.14 17.92
C CYS A 142 22.83 4.84 18.73
N ASN A 143 21.75 4.60 19.47
CA ASN A 143 21.45 3.31 20.10
C ASN A 143 20.24 2.63 19.43
N GLU A 144 19.98 1.36 19.75
CA GLU A 144 18.86 0.61 19.19
C GLU A 144 17.48 1.23 19.48
N ASP A 145 17.31 1.96 20.58
CA ASP A 145 16.04 2.58 20.99
C ASP A 145 15.73 3.85 20.20
N GLN A 146 16.71 4.39 19.50
CA GLN A 146 16.56 5.49 18.54
C GLN A 146 16.30 4.99 17.11
N ILE A 147 16.10 3.69 16.90
CA ILE A 147 15.85 3.09 15.58
C ILE A 147 14.40 2.59 15.50
N ILE A 148 13.69 3.03 14.46
CA ILE A 148 12.36 2.55 14.10
C ILE A 148 12.45 1.84 12.75
N ILE A 149 12.03 0.58 12.70
CA ILE A 149 11.95 -0.18 11.46
C ILE A 149 10.62 0.15 10.76
N VAL A 150 10.69 0.51 9.48
CA VAL A 150 9.53 0.86 8.64
C VAL A 150 9.56 0.09 7.32
N ASN A 151 8.42 0.03 6.64
CA ASN A 151 8.27 -0.64 5.34
C ASN A 151 8.73 0.22 4.15
N GLY A 152 9.14 1.48 4.37
CA GLY A 152 9.65 2.34 3.30
C GLY A 152 9.80 3.80 3.71
N ILE A 153 10.41 4.59 2.81
CA ILE A 153 10.72 6.01 3.05
C ILE A 153 9.45 6.85 3.24
N GLN A 154 8.37 6.58 2.50
CA GLN A 154 7.10 7.31 2.64
C GLN A 154 6.52 7.15 4.06
N GLN A 155 6.59 5.94 4.63
CA GLN A 155 6.16 5.70 6.00
C GLN A 155 7.06 6.43 7.00
N ALA A 156 8.38 6.42 6.80
CA ALA A 156 9.32 7.16 7.64
C ALA A 156 9.03 8.67 7.63
N LEU A 157 8.83 9.26 6.45
CA LEU A 157 8.52 10.68 6.30
C LEU A 157 7.21 11.04 6.99
N ASN A 158 6.15 10.24 6.81
CA ASN A 158 4.87 10.50 7.46
C ASN A 158 4.97 10.43 9.01
N ILE A 159 5.65 9.43 9.56
CA ILE A 159 5.86 9.32 11.01
C ILE A 159 6.67 10.51 11.52
N THR A 160 7.73 10.89 10.80
CA THR A 160 8.61 12.02 11.17
C THR A 160 7.84 13.33 11.14
N ALA A 161 7.07 13.59 10.09
CA ALA A 161 6.24 14.78 9.97
C ALA A 161 5.22 14.87 11.10
N ARG A 162 4.51 13.77 11.42
CA ARG A 162 3.54 13.74 12.53
C ARG A 162 4.19 13.91 13.90
N ALA A 163 5.43 13.47 14.07
CA ALA A 163 6.14 13.56 15.35
C ALA A 163 6.79 14.93 15.59
N LEU A 164 7.23 15.60 14.52
CA LEU A 164 8.05 16.82 14.62
C LEU A 164 7.33 18.10 14.17
N LEU A 165 6.29 17.99 13.34
CA LEU A 165 5.61 19.14 12.73
C LEU A 165 4.20 19.31 13.29
N SER A 166 3.77 20.56 13.34
CA SER A 166 2.39 20.98 13.57
C SER A 166 1.84 21.70 12.33
N ALA A 167 0.52 21.77 12.24
CA ALA A 167 -0.14 22.54 11.17
C ALA A 167 0.37 23.99 11.17
N GLY A 168 0.77 24.49 9.99
CA GLY A 168 1.35 25.82 9.82
C GLY A 168 2.86 25.92 10.04
N ASN A 169 3.57 24.80 10.25
CA ASN A 169 5.04 24.82 10.20
C ASN A 169 5.54 24.81 8.75
N ASP A 170 6.55 25.63 8.49
CA ASP A 170 7.25 25.66 7.20
C ASP A 170 8.27 24.52 7.14
N VAL A 171 8.39 23.89 5.97
CA VAL A 171 9.34 22.80 5.69
C VAL A 171 10.15 23.16 4.45
N TRP A 172 11.46 22.93 4.52
CA TRP A 172 12.39 23.20 3.45
C TRP A 172 12.71 21.90 2.71
N LEU A 173 12.67 21.93 1.37
CA LEU A 173 12.94 20.80 0.49
C LEU A 173 14.00 21.20 -0.53
N ASP A 174 14.86 20.26 -0.90
CA ASP A 174 15.84 20.47 -1.97
C ASP A 174 15.14 20.68 -3.32
N ASP A 175 15.69 21.56 -4.17
CA ASP A 175 15.26 21.75 -5.56
C ASP A 175 16.47 21.68 -6.52
N PRO A 176 16.56 20.66 -7.40
CA PRO A 176 15.67 19.51 -7.54
C PRO A 176 15.89 18.46 -6.44
N GLY A 177 14.80 18.02 -5.80
CA GLY A 177 14.83 17.02 -4.71
C GLY A 177 13.96 15.80 -4.95
N TYR A 178 13.94 14.89 -3.97
CA TYR A 178 13.02 13.74 -3.97
C TYR A 178 11.58 14.24 -3.86
N LYS A 179 10.83 14.14 -4.95
CA LYS A 179 9.41 14.49 -4.99
C LYS A 179 8.63 13.43 -4.20
N ALA A 180 8.42 13.67 -2.91
CA ALA A 180 7.36 12.99 -2.19
C ALA A 180 6.02 13.35 -2.87
N PRO A 181 5.02 12.46 -2.87
CA PRO A 181 3.66 12.83 -3.26
C PRO A 181 3.11 13.82 -2.21
N ALA A 182 3.51 15.09 -2.33
CA ALA A 182 3.01 16.19 -1.54
C ALA A 182 1.74 16.72 -2.19
N GLU A 183 0.75 17.03 -1.37
CA GLU A 183 -0.38 17.86 -1.79
C GLU A 183 0.13 19.25 -2.25
N PRO A 184 -0.59 19.93 -3.16
CA PRO A 184 -0.10 21.10 -3.90
C PRO A 184 0.04 22.39 -3.06
N SER A 185 -0.03 22.31 -1.74
CA SER A 185 -0.24 23.48 -0.88
C SER A 185 0.99 23.89 -0.05
N CYS A 186 2.13 23.20 -0.18
CA CYS A 186 3.36 23.68 0.44
C CYS A 186 3.96 24.78 -0.44
N LEU A 187 3.69 26.03 -0.03
CA LEU A 187 4.31 27.24 -0.56
C LEU A 187 5.83 27.06 -0.60
N LEU A 188 6.35 26.94 -1.82
CA LEU A 188 7.76 27.08 -2.15
C LEU A 188 8.20 28.50 -1.80
N VAL A 189 9.05 28.62 -0.78
CA VAL A 189 9.96 29.76 -0.66
C VAL A 189 11.35 29.21 -0.95
N LEU A 190 11.82 29.45 -2.17
CA LEU A 190 13.21 29.27 -2.57
C LEU A 190 13.90 30.64 -2.56
N TRP A 191 15.17 30.65 -2.18
CA TRP A 191 16.08 31.79 -2.33
C TRP A 191 16.28 32.17 -3.79
#